data_AF-A0A843GHK6-F1
#
_entry.id   AF-A0A843GHK6-F1
#
_cell.length_a   1.000
_cell.length_b   1.000
_cell.length_c   1.000
_cell.angle_alpha   90.00
_cell.angle_beta   90.00
_cell.angle_gamma   90.00
#
_symmetry.space_group_name_H-M   'P 1'
#
loop_
_entity.id
_entity.type
_entity.pdbx_description
1 polymer ?
#
loop_
_entity_poly.entity_id
_entity_poly.type
_entity_poly.pdbx_seq_one_letter_code
_entity_poly.pdbx_strand_id
1 'polypeptide(L)'
;MVEKVIKYILTDGENYVVNSNGNILAKTKPDAFIWNTKEAAENAREYSTNKKVKANFYVEELETYISDVPGYIEMEMKTVLEFYDIVKDCAESFDSMVEQLSKIDKELSDIDHFIEFTELNARDGYKIYKRQHELRKIRRELKYNIKVASDINSQQIDPDVLLKLTNYFKTRRYIPKVTDFSDILK
;
A
#
# COMPACT_ATOMS: atom_id res chain seq x y z
N MET A 1 -4.39 28.26 -11.24
CA MET A 1 -4.12 28.21 -12.70
C MET A 1 -4.25 26.75 -13.13
N VAL A 2 -4.74 26.45 -14.33
CA VAL A 2 -4.78 25.06 -14.82
C VAL A 2 -3.69 24.95 -15.88
N GLU A 3 -2.63 24.20 -15.58
CA GLU A 3 -1.53 23.99 -16.52
C GLU A 3 -1.79 22.71 -17.31
N LYS A 4 -1.72 22.81 -18.64
CA LYS A 4 -1.80 21.66 -19.53
C LYS A 4 -0.49 20.92 -19.51
N VAL A 5 -0.54 19.63 -19.20
CA VAL A 5 0.62 18.73 -19.19
C VAL A 5 0.36 17.58 -20.14
N ILE A 6 1.37 17.24 -20.94
CA ILE A 6 1.30 16.09 -21.85
C ILE A 6 1.92 14.89 -21.14
N LYS A 7 1.16 13.79 -21.11
CA LYS A 7 1.58 12.48 -20.63
C LYS A 7 1.43 11.45 -21.75
N TYR A 8 1.90 10.23 -21.53
CA TYR A 8 1.90 9.19 -22.55
C TYR A 8 1.35 7.87 -22.00
N ILE A 9 0.56 7.17 -22.82
CA ILE A 9 -0.04 5.88 -22.49
C ILE A 9 0.16 4.88 -23.64
N LEU A 10 -0.02 3.59 -23.38
CA LEU A 10 -0.02 2.54 -24.41
C LEU A 10 -1.43 2.02 -24.65
N THR A 11 -1.88 2.07 -25.91
CA THR A 11 -3.20 1.56 -26.33
C THR A 11 -3.18 0.92 -27.71
N ASP A 12 -4.13 0.03 -27.98
CA ASP A 12 -4.48 -0.46 -29.32
C ASP A 12 -5.75 0.21 -29.89
N GLY A 13 -6.29 1.21 -29.19
CA GLY A 13 -7.56 1.89 -29.52
C GLY A 13 -8.77 1.36 -28.74
N GLU A 14 -8.71 0.13 -28.21
CA GLU A 14 -9.79 -0.48 -27.42
C GLU A 14 -9.35 -0.82 -25.98
N ASN A 15 -8.08 -1.12 -25.79
CA ASN A 15 -7.48 -1.58 -24.55
C ASN A 15 -6.31 -0.67 -24.15
N TYR A 16 -6.06 -0.59 -22.85
CA TYR A 16 -5.03 0.25 -22.25
C TYR A 16 -4.17 -0.58 -21.29
N VAL A 17 -2.85 -0.38 -21.35
CA VAL A 17 -1.91 -1.06 -20.44
C VAL A 17 -2.03 -0.45 -19.04
N VAL A 18 -2.24 -1.27 -18.00
CA VAL A 18 -2.46 -0.81 -16.61
C VAL A 18 -1.18 -0.84 -15.76
N ASN A 19 -0.17 -1.61 -16.19
CA ASN A 19 1.11 -1.70 -15.49
C ASN A 19 2.30 -1.57 -16.45
N SER A 20 3.47 -1.18 -15.93
CA SER A 20 4.68 -0.99 -16.72
C SER A 20 5.11 -2.21 -17.55
N ASN A 21 4.68 -3.40 -17.16
CA ASN A 21 5.04 -4.68 -17.79
C ASN A 21 4.03 -5.15 -18.86
N GLY A 22 2.92 -4.44 -19.08
CA GLY A 22 1.96 -4.76 -20.16
C GLY A 22 1.10 -6.00 -19.96
N ASN A 23 1.11 -6.61 -18.76
CA ASN A 23 0.41 -7.88 -18.51
C ASN A 23 -1.06 -7.69 -18.12
N ILE A 24 -1.43 -6.49 -17.66
CA ILE A 24 -2.79 -6.15 -17.27
C ILE A 24 -3.31 -5.12 -18.27
N LEU A 25 -4.51 -5.39 -18.81
CA LEU A 25 -5.20 -4.52 -19.76
C LEU A 25 -6.54 -4.08 -19.17
N ALA A 26 -6.86 -2.80 -19.33
CA ALA A 26 -8.17 -2.23 -19.02
C ALA A 26 -8.86 -1.77 -20.31
N LYS A 27 -10.20 -1.67 -20.28
CA LYS A 27 -10.98 -1.10 -21.39
C LYS A 27 -11.19 0.41 -21.28
N THR A 28 -10.74 0.98 -20.17
CA THR A 28 -11.02 2.36 -19.76
C THR A 28 -9.72 3.15 -19.72
N LYS A 29 -9.65 4.23 -20.51
CA LYS A 29 -8.49 5.14 -20.61
C LYS A 29 -8.00 5.68 -19.26
N PRO A 30 -8.86 5.99 -18.26
CA PRO A 30 -8.42 6.44 -16.94
C PRO A 30 -7.59 5.42 -16.15
N ASP A 31 -7.69 4.12 -16.45
CA ASP A 31 -6.95 3.07 -15.74
C ASP A 31 -5.59 2.75 -16.41
N ALA A 32 -5.23 3.51 -17.45
CA ALA A 32 -3.96 3.34 -18.15
C ALA A 32 -2.78 3.74 -17.25
N PHE A 33 -1.69 2.99 -17.35
CA PHE A 33 -0.40 3.36 -16.81
C PHE A 33 0.13 4.58 -17.55
N ILE A 34 0.59 5.57 -16.80
CA ILE A 34 0.99 6.88 -17.33
C ILE A 34 2.51 7.02 -17.29
N TRP A 35 3.09 7.31 -18.44
CA TRP A 35 4.50 7.72 -18.56
C TRP A 35 4.61 9.23 -18.68
N ASN A 36 5.65 9.77 -18.05
CA ASN A 36 5.94 11.21 -18.06
C ASN A 36 6.58 11.70 -19.36
N THR A 37 7.21 10.79 -20.12
CA THR A 37 7.91 11.11 -21.37
C THR A 37 7.57 10.08 -22.45
N LYS A 38 7.57 10.54 -23.71
CA LYS A 38 7.32 9.68 -24.87
C LYS A 38 8.32 8.53 -24.97
N GLU A 39 9.60 8.87 -24.78
CA GLU A 39 10.70 7.91 -24.83
C GLU A 39 10.54 6.80 -23.79
N ALA A 40 10.08 7.12 -22.57
CA ALA A 40 9.84 6.11 -21.55
C ALA A 40 8.69 5.15 -21.94
N ALA A 41 7.63 5.67 -22.58
CA ALA A 41 6.53 4.84 -23.08
C ALA A 41 6.96 3.96 -24.26
N GLU A 42 7.75 4.48 -25.19
CA GLU A 42 8.29 3.74 -26.33
C GLU A 42 9.24 2.63 -25.87
N ASN A 43 10.15 2.94 -24.95
CA ASN A 43 11.06 1.96 -24.36
C ASN A 43 10.30 0.86 -23.60
N ALA A 44 9.27 1.23 -22.84
CA ALA A 44 8.44 0.27 -22.14
C ALA A 44 7.73 -0.66 -23.13
N ARG A 45 7.14 -0.12 -24.21
CA ARG A 45 6.54 -0.92 -25.28
C ARG A 45 7.57 -1.90 -25.84
N GLU A 46 8.70 -1.42 -26.32
CA GLU A 46 9.66 -2.20 -27.09
C GLU A 46 10.36 -3.29 -26.26
N TYR A 47 10.67 -2.99 -24.99
CA TYR A 47 11.54 -3.85 -24.19
C TYR A 47 10.85 -4.49 -23.00
N SER A 48 9.96 -3.76 -22.32
CA SER A 48 9.42 -4.17 -21.01
C SER A 48 8.07 -4.86 -21.05
N THR A 49 7.31 -4.73 -22.15
CA THR A 49 5.96 -5.33 -22.26
C THR A 49 5.95 -6.71 -22.91
N ASN A 50 4.81 -7.41 -22.85
CA ASN A 50 4.66 -8.70 -23.52
C ASN A 50 4.55 -8.58 -25.06
N LYS A 51 4.69 -9.71 -25.76
CA LYS A 51 4.69 -9.78 -27.24
C LYS A 51 3.42 -9.19 -27.88
N LYS A 52 2.26 -9.30 -27.21
CA LYS A 52 0.98 -8.77 -27.72
C LYS A 52 1.00 -7.24 -27.72
N VAL A 53 1.44 -6.64 -26.61
CA VAL A 53 1.56 -5.18 -26.48
C VAL A 53 2.59 -4.63 -27.47
N LYS A 54 3.77 -5.28 -27.60
CA LYS A 54 4.79 -4.91 -28.60
C LYS A 54 4.25 -4.82 -30.02
N ALA A 55 3.42 -5.78 -30.42
CA ALA A 55 2.95 -5.89 -31.80
C ALA A 55 1.79 -4.95 -32.13
N ASN A 56 0.87 -4.74 -31.18
CA ASN A 56 -0.45 -4.16 -31.48
C ASN A 56 -0.70 -2.80 -30.82
N PHE A 57 0.12 -2.40 -29.86
CA PHE A 57 -0.09 -1.15 -29.11
C PHE A 57 0.82 -0.04 -29.62
N TYR A 58 0.35 1.19 -29.54
CA TYR A 58 1.10 2.38 -29.85
C TYR A 58 1.06 3.37 -28.69
N VAL A 59 2.01 4.32 -28.71
CA VAL A 59 2.06 5.40 -27.72
C VAL A 59 1.07 6.48 -28.15
N GLU A 60 0.13 6.80 -27.27
CA GLU A 60 -0.83 7.89 -27.44
C GLU A 60 -0.52 9.02 -26.46
N GLU A 61 -0.66 10.27 -26.91
CA GLU A 61 -0.59 11.44 -26.04
C GLU A 61 -1.87 11.57 -25.20
N LEU A 62 -1.68 11.81 -23.92
CA LEU A 62 -2.74 12.07 -22.96
C LEU A 62 -2.59 13.50 -22.46
N GLU A 63 -3.51 14.37 -22.88
CA GLU A 63 -3.62 15.71 -22.31
C GLU A 63 -4.17 15.60 -20.89
N THR A 64 -3.36 16.01 -19.91
CA THR A 64 -3.77 16.12 -18.51
C THR A 64 -3.67 17.57 -18.07
N TYR A 65 -4.28 17.85 -16.92
CA TYR A 65 -4.35 19.18 -16.36
C TYR A 65 -3.88 19.12 -14.91
N ILE A 66 -2.83 19.87 -14.59
CA ILE A 66 -2.44 20.11 -13.20
C ILE A 66 -3.22 21.34 -12.75
N SER A 67 -4.04 21.16 -11.71
CA SER A 67 -4.76 22.27 -11.11
C SER A 67 -3.95 22.82 -9.94
N ASP A 68 -3.53 24.08 -10.01
CA ASP A 68 -3.04 24.84 -8.85
C ASP A 68 -4.20 25.25 -7.94
N VAL A 69 -4.99 24.28 -7.50
CA VAL A 69 -5.96 24.48 -6.43
C VAL A 69 -5.17 24.33 -5.13
N PRO A 70 -5.02 25.40 -4.32
CA PRO A 70 -4.33 25.30 -3.04
C PRO A 70 -4.98 24.22 -2.18
N GLY A 71 -4.18 23.29 -1.67
CA GLY A 71 -4.67 22.17 -0.87
C GLY A 71 -5.25 20.99 -1.67
N TYR A 72 -4.97 20.88 -2.97
CA TYR A 72 -5.22 19.64 -3.71
C TYR A 72 -4.39 18.49 -3.10
N ILE A 73 -5.08 17.50 -2.54
CA ILE A 73 -4.47 16.28 -2.02
C ILE A 73 -4.68 15.19 -3.06
N GLU A 74 -3.61 14.88 -3.81
CA GLU A 74 -3.57 13.69 -4.65
C GLU A 74 -3.34 12.48 -3.74
N MET A 75 -4.41 11.76 -3.45
CA MET A 75 -4.33 10.56 -2.62
C MET A 75 -5.03 9.42 -3.35
N GLU A 76 -4.27 8.36 -3.58
CA GLU A 76 -4.80 7.16 -4.19
C GLU A 76 -5.70 6.42 -3.21
N MET A 77 -6.82 5.93 -3.73
CA MET A 77 -7.78 5.16 -2.94
C MET A 77 -7.18 3.91 -2.30
N LYS A 78 -6.22 3.30 -2.98
CA LYS A 78 -5.47 2.16 -2.50
C LYS A 78 -4.74 2.50 -1.20
N THR A 79 -4.08 3.66 -1.14
CA THR A 79 -3.34 4.12 0.04
C THR A 79 -4.25 4.36 1.24
N VAL A 80 -5.44 4.94 1.02
CA VAL A 80 -6.42 5.16 2.10
C VAL A 80 -6.91 3.83 2.68
N LEU A 81 -7.17 2.84 1.81
CA LEU A 81 -7.59 1.51 2.24
C LEU A 81 -6.49 0.78 3.00
N GLU A 82 -5.24 0.81 2.50
CA GLU A 82 -4.08 0.23 3.20
C GLU A 82 -3.91 0.85 4.59
N PHE A 83 -4.04 2.17 4.70
CA PHE A 83 -3.94 2.84 5.99
C PHE A 83 -5.08 2.49 6.94
N TYR A 84 -6.31 2.37 6.44
CA TYR A 84 -7.45 1.88 7.22
C TYR A 84 -7.21 0.48 7.78
N ASP A 85 -6.75 -0.45 6.94
CA ASP A 85 -6.48 -1.82 7.35
C ASP A 85 -5.39 -1.85 8.43
N ILE A 86 -4.32 -1.06 8.28
CA ILE A 86 -3.26 -0.93 9.30
C ILE A 86 -3.81 -0.43 10.64
N VAL A 87 -4.59 0.65 10.64
CA VAL A 87 -5.15 1.23 11.87
C VAL A 87 -6.06 0.23 12.57
N LYS A 88 -6.92 -0.46 11.79
CA LYS A 88 -7.83 -1.46 12.31
C LYS A 88 -7.08 -2.65 12.90
N ASP A 89 -6.13 -3.22 12.17
CA ASP A 89 -5.33 -4.36 12.61
C ASP A 89 -4.55 -4.01 13.89
N CYS A 90 -3.99 -2.81 13.98
CA CYS A 90 -3.29 -2.34 15.18
C CYS A 90 -4.22 -2.28 16.40
N ALA A 91 -5.47 -1.85 16.23
CA ALA A 91 -6.43 -1.81 17.33
C ALA A 91 -6.86 -3.21 17.77
N GLU A 92 -7.13 -4.11 16.83
CA GLU A 92 -7.64 -5.46 17.12
C GLU A 92 -6.56 -6.42 17.65
N SER A 93 -5.31 -6.27 17.21
CA SER A 93 -4.23 -7.21 17.52
C SER A 93 -3.33 -6.79 18.69
N PHE A 94 -3.44 -5.56 19.19
CA PHE A 94 -2.56 -5.02 20.23
C PHE A 94 -2.50 -5.89 21.48
N ASP A 95 -3.66 -6.21 22.06
CA ASP A 95 -3.75 -7.01 23.28
C ASP A 95 -3.15 -8.41 23.08
N SER A 96 -3.42 -9.03 21.93
CA SER A 96 -2.84 -10.33 21.58
C SER A 96 -1.31 -10.28 21.48
N MET A 97 -0.73 -9.21 20.91
CA MET A 97 0.72 -9.05 20.85
C MET A 97 1.32 -8.89 22.26
N VAL A 98 0.67 -8.15 23.15
CA VAL A 98 1.10 -7.97 24.55
C VAL A 98 1.05 -9.30 25.30
N GLU A 99 0.00 -10.10 25.12
CA GLU A 99 -0.12 -11.43 25.70
C GLU A 99 0.99 -12.38 25.19
N GLN A 100 1.25 -12.37 23.87
CA GLN A 100 2.32 -13.16 23.27
C GLN A 100 3.70 -12.74 23.78
N LEU A 101 3.94 -11.44 23.95
CA LEU A 101 5.17 -10.92 24.55
C LEU A 101 5.34 -11.44 25.98
N SER A 102 4.28 -11.38 26.79
CA SER A 102 4.28 -11.91 28.16
C SER A 102 4.59 -13.41 28.19
N LYS A 103 4.01 -14.19 27.27
CA LYS A 103 4.28 -15.62 27.14
C LYS A 103 5.75 -15.88 26.79
N ILE A 104 6.32 -15.15 25.85
CA ILE A 104 7.73 -15.32 25.47
C ILE A 104 8.67 -14.92 26.61
N ASP A 105 8.37 -13.87 27.35
CA ASP A 105 9.16 -13.48 28.52
C ASP A 105 9.14 -14.59 29.59
N LYS A 106 8.00 -15.28 29.79
CA LYS A 106 7.90 -16.45 30.67
C LYS A 106 8.70 -17.64 30.14
N GLU A 107 8.58 -17.98 28.84
CA GLU A 107 9.37 -19.06 28.23
C GLU A 107 10.87 -18.80 28.32
N LEU A 108 11.32 -17.55 28.18
CA LEU A 108 12.72 -17.18 28.37
C LEU A 108 13.17 -17.37 29.82
N SER A 109 12.33 -16.99 30.79
CA SER A 109 12.60 -17.20 32.21
C SER A 109 12.70 -18.69 32.54
N ASP A 110 11.84 -19.53 31.97
CA ASP A 110 11.89 -20.99 32.15
C ASP A 110 13.19 -21.58 31.60
N ILE A 111 13.66 -21.09 30.45
CA ILE A 111 14.95 -21.49 29.88
C ILE A 111 16.11 -21.07 30.77
N ASP A 112 16.09 -19.84 31.30
CA ASP A 112 17.14 -19.34 32.20
C ASP A 112 17.20 -20.19 33.48
N HIS A 113 16.05 -20.45 34.12
CA HIS A 113 15.99 -21.36 35.27
C HIS A 113 16.47 -22.78 34.92
N PHE A 114 16.09 -23.31 33.76
CA PHE A 114 16.54 -24.64 33.35
C PHE A 114 18.07 -24.73 33.23
N ILE A 115 18.71 -23.67 32.73
CA ILE A 115 20.18 -23.55 32.66
C ILE A 115 20.79 -23.50 34.07
N GLU A 116 20.17 -22.79 35.01
CA GLU A 116 20.66 -22.64 36.39
C GLU A 116 20.65 -23.95 37.17
N PHE A 117 19.63 -24.79 36.98
CA PHE A 117 19.41 -25.98 37.79
C PHE A 117 19.87 -27.30 37.14
N THR A 118 20.41 -27.25 35.92
CA THR A 118 20.77 -28.47 35.17
C THR A 118 22.23 -28.43 34.69
N GLU A 119 22.96 -29.52 34.89
CA GLU A 119 24.28 -29.70 34.26
C GLU A 119 24.10 -30.07 32.79
N LEU A 120 24.46 -29.16 31.88
CA LEU A 120 24.31 -29.33 30.45
C LEU A 120 25.65 -29.69 29.79
N ASN A 121 25.66 -30.75 28.98
CA ASN A 121 26.78 -30.97 28.07
C ASN A 121 26.74 -29.96 26.91
N ALA A 122 27.85 -29.82 26.18
CA ALA A 122 27.98 -28.84 25.10
C ALA A 122 26.90 -28.96 24.00
N ARG A 123 26.47 -30.19 23.68
CA ARG A 123 25.43 -30.42 22.66
C ARG A 123 24.08 -29.91 23.12
N ASP A 124 23.70 -30.19 24.36
CA ASP A 124 22.41 -29.77 24.91
C ASP A 124 22.41 -28.27 25.21
N GLY A 125 23.54 -27.72 25.69
CA GLY A 125 23.75 -26.28 25.82
C GLY A 125 23.52 -25.52 24.51
N TYR A 126 24.03 -26.03 23.38
CA TYR A 126 23.79 -25.43 22.06
C TYR A 126 22.29 -25.44 21.66
N LYS A 127 21.56 -26.52 21.94
CA LYS A 127 20.12 -26.59 21.62
C LYS A 127 19.33 -25.56 22.43
N ILE A 128 19.63 -25.45 23.73
CA ILE A 128 18.99 -24.49 24.62
C ILE A 128 19.30 -23.05 24.16
N TYR A 129 20.57 -22.75 23.88
CA TYR A 129 20.95 -21.46 23.30
C TYR A 129 20.19 -21.15 22.02
N LYS A 130 20.09 -22.11 21.09
CA LYS A 130 19.38 -21.91 19.83
C LYS A 130 17.91 -21.55 20.06
N ARG A 131 17.22 -22.27 20.94
CA ARG A 131 15.82 -21.96 21.30
C ARG A 131 15.69 -20.59 21.95
N GLN A 132 16.58 -20.27 22.89
CA GLN A 132 16.60 -18.98 23.56
C GLN A 132 16.83 -17.82 22.56
N HIS A 133 17.73 -18.00 21.61
CA HIS A 133 18.02 -17.03 20.55
C HIS A 133 16.82 -16.81 19.64
N GLU A 134 16.15 -17.88 19.21
CA GLU A 134 14.91 -17.79 18.43
C GLU A 134 13.82 -17.00 19.17
N LEU A 135 13.60 -17.31 20.46
CA LEU A 135 12.64 -16.59 21.30
C LEU A 135 13.00 -15.11 21.45
N ARG A 136 14.28 -14.78 21.64
CA ARG A 136 14.74 -13.37 21.73
C ARG A 136 14.50 -12.59 20.44
N LYS A 137 14.61 -13.23 19.27
CA LYS A 137 14.27 -12.60 17.98
C LYS A 137 12.78 -12.31 17.89
N ILE A 138 11.93 -13.30 18.18
CA ILE A 138 10.46 -13.13 18.16
C ILE A 138 10.04 -12.03 19.15
N ARG A 139 10.62 -12.03 20.35
CA ARG A 139 10.42 -10.97 21.34
C ARG A 139 10.74 -9.58 20.80
N ARG A 140 11.84 -9.45 20.04
CA ARG A 140 12.27 -8.16 19.48
C ARG A 140 11.30 -7.66 18.41
N GLU A 141 10.83 -8.54 17.54
CA GLU A 141 9.82 -8.24 16.52
C GLU A 141 8.50 -7.81 17.18
N LEU A 142 8.03 -8.54 18.19
CA LEU A 142 6.82 -8.17 18.94
C LEU A 142 6.94 -6.81 19.60
N LYS A 143 8.08 -6.50 20.26
CA LYS A 143 8.29 -5.17 20.86
C LYS A 143 8.25 -4.04 19.84
N TYR A 144 8.79 -4.28 18.63
CA TYR A 144 8.71 -3.31 17.56
C TYR A 144 7.26 -3.09 17.10
N ASN A 145 6.52 -4.17 16.84
CA ASN A 145 5.13 -4.11 16.42
C ASN A 145 4.22 -3.45 17.46
N ILE A 146 4.39 -3.80 18.75
CA ILE A 146 3.66 -3.19 19.86
C ILE A 146 3.95 -1.69 19.93
N LYS A 147 5.20 -1.26 19.72
CA LYS A 147 5.55 0.16 19.71
C LYS A 147 4.83 0.91 18.59
N VAL A 148 4.87 0.36 17.37
CA VAL A 148 4.15 0.94 16.22
C VAL A 148 2.65 1.03 16.48
N ALA A 149 2.03 -0.07 16.94
CA ALA A 149 0.60 -0.12 17.23
C ALA A 149 0.22 0.84 18.36
N SER A 150 1.03 0.93 19.42
CA SER A 150 0.84 1.91 20.50
C SER A 150 0.89 3.34 20.00
N ASP A 151 1.83 3.66 19.12
CA ASP A 151 1.99 5.01 18.57
C ASP A 151 0.79 5.38 17.68
N ILE A 152 0.30 4.45 16.85
CA ILE A 152 -0.91 4.63 16.04
C ILE A 152 -2.14 4.82 16.93
N ASN A 153 -2.36 3.91 17.89
CA ASN A 153 -3.52 3.97 18.78
C ASN A 153 -3.54 5.25 19.63
N SER A 154 -2.37 5.80 19.99
CA SER A 154 -2.26 7.07 20.71
C SER A 154 -2.79 8.28 19.95
N GLN A 155 -2.85 8.20 18.61
CA GLN A 155 -3.38 9.27 17.76
C GLN A 155 -4.92 9.33 17.76
N GLN A 156 -5.60 8.36 18.37
CA GLN A 156 -7.06 8.28 18.45
C GLN A 156 -7.75 8.43 17.08
N ILE A 157 -7.15 7.83 16.04
CA ILE A 157 -7.70 7.84 14.69
C ILE A 157 -8.96 6.98 14.70
N ASP A 158 -10.12 7.58 14.48
CA ASP A 158 -11.38 6.86 14.33
C ASP A 158 -11.41 6.11 12.99
N PRO A 159 -11.42 4.76 12.99
CA PRO A 159 -11.48 3.97 11.76
C PRO A 159 -12.72 4.29 10.90
N ASP A 160 -13.82 4.73 11.52
CA ASP A 160 -15.05 5.07 10.79
C ASP A 160 -14.89 6.34 9.95
N VAL A 161 -14.00 7.26 10.34
CA VAL A 161 -13.66 8.45 9.53
C VAL A 161 -12.94 8.02 8.26
N LEU A 162 -11.99 7.09 8.37
CA LEU A 162 -11.29 6.53 7.22
C LEU A 162 -12.26 5.76 6.32
N LEU A 163 -13.18 4.96 6.88
CA LEU A 163 -14.21 4.28 6.12
C LEU A 163 -15.13 5.26 5.37
N LYS A 164 -15.55 6.36 6.01
CA LYS A 164 -16.33 7.42 5.36
C LYS A 164 -15.58 8.05 4.19
N LEU A 165 -14.28 8.33 4.35
CA LEU A 165 -13.43 8.83 3.27
C LEU A 165 -13.39 7.84 2.10
N THR A 166 -13.17 6.55 2.37
CA THR A 166 -13.18 5.53 1.30
C THR A 166 -14.53 5.47 0.57
N ASN A 167 -15.65 5.59 1.29
CA ASN A 167 -16.98 5.62 0.70
C ASN A 167 -17.23 6.89 -0.13
N TYR A 168 -16.77 8.04 0.35
CA TYR A 168 -16.84 9.31 -0.38
C TYR A 168 -16.12 9.20 -1.72
N PHE A 169 -14.89 8.69 -1.74
CA PHE A 169 -14.14 8.51 -2.98
C PHE A 169 -14.78 7.49 -3.93
N LYS A 170 -15.40 6.41 -3.43
CA LYS A 170 -16.15 5.43 -4.25
C LYS A 170 -17.41 6.02 -4.87
N THR A 171 -18.07 6.94 -4.15
CA THR A 171 -19.38 7.49 -4.54
C THR A 171 -19.32 8.88 -5.14
N ARG A 172 -18.11 9.46 -5.29
CA ARG A 172 -17.92 10.78 -5.88
C ARG A 172 -18.58 10.83 -7.27
N ARG A 173 -19.74 11.47 -7.33
CA ARG A 173 -20.43 11.82 -8.57
C ARG A 173 -20.36 13.32 -8.73
N TYR A 174 -20.14 13.76 -9.95
CA TYR A 174 -20.21 15.17 -10.28
C TYR A 174 -21.63 15.67 -10.05
N ILE A 175 -21.80 16.67 -9.18
CA ILE A 175 -23.07 17.38 -8.99
C ILE A 175 -22.75 18.87 -9.24
N PRO A 176 -23.25 19.45 -10.34
CA PRO A 176 -23.16 20.88 -10.58
C PRO A 176 -23.81 21.65 -9.42
N LYS A 177 -23.04 22.52 -8.77
CA LYS A 177 -23.56 23.37 -7.68
C LYS A 177 -23.78 24.82 -8.08
N VAL A 178 -23.11 25.28 -9.14
CA VAL A 178 -23.01 26.70 -9.50
C VAL A 178 -23.33 26.90 -10.98
N THR A 179 -22.69 26.14 -11.86
CA THR A 179 -22.92 26.25 -13.29
C THR A 179 -24.08 25.34 -13.71
N ASP A 180 -25.10 25.91 -14.33
CA ASP A 180 -26.08 25.12 -15.06
C ASP A 180 -25.52 24.78 -16.44
N PHE A 181 -25.30 23.49 -16.68
CA PHE A 181 -24.77 22.99 -17.94
C PHE A 181 -25.84 22.89 -19.03
N SER A 182 -27.13 23.06 -18.69
CA SER A 182 -28.23 23.06 -19.66
C SER A 182 -28.13 24.17 -20.70
N ASP A 183 -27.45 25.27 -20.37
CA ASP A 183 -27.21 26.40 -21.28
C ASP A 183 -25.95 26.25 -22.13
N ILE A 184 -25.03 25.36 -21.75
CA ILE A 184 -23.77 25.12 -22.48
C ILE A 184 -23.92 23.96 -23.47
N LEU A 185 -24.83 23.02 -23.22
CA LEU A 185 -25.06 21.82 -24.02
C LEU A 185 -26.16 21.97 -25.10
N LYS A 186 -26.51 23.21 -25.46
CA LYS A 186 -27.41 23.52 -26.59
C LYS A 186 -26.60 23.64 -27.88
#